data_AF-X1EF33-F1
#
_entry.id   AF-X1EF33-F1
#
_cell.length_a   1.000
_cell.length_b   1.000
_cell.length_c   1.000
_cell.angle_alpha   90.00
_cell.angle_beta   90.00
_cell.angle_gamma   90.00
#
_symmetry.space_group_name_H-M   'P 1'
#
loop_
_entity.id
_entity.type
_entity.pdbx_description
1 polymer ?
#
loop_
_entity_poly.entity_id
_entity_poly.type
_entity_poly.pdbx_seq_one_letter_code
_entity_poly.pdbx_strand_id
1 'polypeptide(L)'
;LLKIEKNKLPTILKAKGKEKKQKKSEKLIESIGVKQSVLHNILDRYSLKVPNKNLLIDNIISLADSKIISELGGVVKISALYNLIKNEDDKLDFTIDDLDKVLKYMKKKGFLSDIEEIENLKLVKFIPLELSSDPKLLLESIGIEGVETKENLIKKLNWPESRV
;
A
#
# COMPACT_ATOMS: atom_id res chain seq x y z
N LEU A 1 11.77 -56.34 17.49
CA LEU A 1 10.54 -55.96 18.24
C LEU A 1 10.83 -54.68 19.01
N LEU A 2 9.86 -53.75 19.01
CA LEU A 2 9.72 -52.48 19.76
C LEU A 2 10.33 -51.18 19.19
N LYS A 3 9.63 -50.09 19.53
CA LYS A 3 9.22 -48.92 18.73
C LYS A 3 9.34 -47.66 19.63
N ILE A 4 9.69 -46.51 19.02
CA ILE A 4 9.26 -45.11 19.32
C ILE A 4 9.85 -44.39 20.56
N GLU A 5 10.45 -43.20 20.37
CA GLU A 5 9.90 -41.90 20.85
C GLU A 5 10.57 -40.65 20.22
N LYS A 6 9.73 -39.65 19.91
CA LYS A 6 10.05 -38.32 19.36
C LYS A 6 10.40 -37.37 20.51
N ASN A 7 11.34 -36.42 20.36
CA ASN A 7 11.15 -35.03 20.80
C ASN A 7 12.33 -34.05 20.53
N LYS A 8 11.95 -32.92 19.89
CA LYS A 8 12.33 -31.51 20.15
C LYS A 8 13.75 -30.99 19.90
N LEU A 9 13.82 -30.14 18.88
CA LEU A 9 14.78 -29.04 18.66
C LEU A 9 14.88 -28.09 19.88
N PRO A 10 15.98 -27.33 19.99
CA PRO A 10 15.89 -25.94 20.41
C PRO A 10 16.46 -24.99 19.35
N THR A 11 15.56 -24.23 18.72
CA THR A 11 15.84 -23.09 17.85
C THR A 11 16.19 -21.88 18.71
N ILE A 12 17.47 -21.65 18.99
CA ILE A 12 17.98 -20.37 19.48
C ILE A 12 18.77 -19.77 18.32
N LEU A 13 18.21 -18.77 17.64
CA LEU A 13 18.88 -17.76 16.81
C LEU A 13 17.82 -17.11 15.90
N LYS A 14 17.08 -16.09 16.41
CA LYS A 14 16.37 -15.09 15.57
C LYS A 14 15.69 -13.93 16.33
N ALA A 15 16.12 -13.59 17.55
CA ALA A 15 15.48 -12.53 18.34
C ALA A 15 16.06 -11.11 18.16
N LYS A 16 17.31 -10.93 17.72
CA LYS A 16 17.97 -9.61 17.75
C LYS A 16 17.72 -8.68 16.55
N GLY A 17 17.09 -9.16 15.47
CA GLY A 17 16.85 -8.38 14.25
C GLY A 17 15.49 -7.66 14.17
N LYS A 18 14.53 -8.05 15.01
CA LYS A 18 13.14 -7.55 14.94
C LYS A 18 12.91 -6.31 15.81
N GLU A 19 13.54 -6.23 16.98
CA GLU A 19 13.32 -5.12 17.94
C GLU A 19 13.79 -3.74 17.43
N LYS A 20 14.80 -3.67 16.55
CA LYS A 20 15.26 -2.39 15.98
C LYS A 20 14.35 -1.84 14.88
N LYS A 21 13.65 -2.69 14.13
CA LYS A 21 12.64 -2.24 13.14
C LYS A 21 11.35 -1.80 13.84
N GLN A 22 10.99 -2.48 14.92
CA GLN A 22 9.77 -2.23 15.71
C GLN A 22 9.81 -0.86 16.44
N LYS A 23 10.97 -0.45 16.95
CA LYS A 23 11.14 0.88 17.60
C LYS A 23 11.16 2.06 16.62
N LYS A 24 11.41 1.83 15.33
CA LYS A 24 11.43 2.91 14.32
C LYS A 24 10.04 3.14 13.71
N SER A 25 9.22 2.10 13.61
CA SER A 25 7.80 2.19 13.25
C SER A 25 6.94 2.85 14.35
N GLU A 26 7.34 2.76 15.61
CA GLU A 26 6.62 3.43 16.72
C GLU A 26 6.73 4.96 16.69
N LYS A 27 7.77 5.53 16.05
CA LYS A 27 8.11 6.95 16.19
C LYS A 27 7.44 7.89 15.16
N LEU A 28 6.66 7.36 14.22
CA LEU A 28 5.99 8.16 13.17
C LEU A 28 4.46 8.04 13.18
N ILE A 29 3.91 7.03 13.87
CA ILE A 29 2.47 6.88 14.11
C ILE A 29 1.91 8.04 14.97
N GLU A 30 2.79 8.81 15.62
CA GLU A 30 2.45 10.03 16.36
C GLU A 30 1.98 11.18 15.46
N SER A 31 2.37 11.24 14.17
CA SER A 31 1.96 12.35 13.29
C SER A 31 0.57 12.17 12.65
N ILE A 32 -0.04 10.99 12.78
CA ILE A 32 -1.42 10.71 12.33
C ILE A 32 -2.37 10.49 13.55
N GLY A 33 -1.85 10.51 14.78
CA GLY A 33 -2.65 10.51 16.00
C GLY A 33 -3.41 9.22 16.30
N VAL A 34 -3.18 8.12 15.56
CA VAL A 34 -3.89 6.85 15.78
C VAL A 34 -2.91 5.69 15.85
N LYS A 35 -2.76 5.11 17.05
CA LYS A 35 -1.96 3.91 17.31
C LYS A 35 -2.38 2.76 16.37
N GLN A 36 -1.42 2.02 15.81
CA GLN A 36 -1.66 0.84 14.95
C GLN A 36 -2.61 -0.20 15.58
N SER A 37 -2.57 -0.33 16.91
CA SER A 37 -3.49 -1.19 17.68
C SER A 37 -4.93 -0.68 17.71
N VAL A 38 -5.15 0.63 17.59
CA VAL A 38 -6.48 1.25 17.45
C VAL A 38 -6.99 1.04 16.01
N LEU A 39 -6.11 1.08 15.02
CA LEU A 39 -6.45 0.82 13.62
C LEU A 39 -7.01 -0.59 13.41
N HIS A 40 -6.35 -1.62 13.95
CA HIS A 40 -6.85 -3.00 13.94
C HIS A 40 -8.24 -3.11 14.58
N ASN A 41 -8.44 -2.51 15.76
CA ASN A 41 -9.73 -2.55 16.47
C ASN A 41 -10.88 -1.84 15.73
N ILE A 42 -10.57 -0.82 14.91
CA ILE A 42 -11.56 -0.12 14.07
C ILE A 42 -11.92 -0.95 12.84
N LEU A 43 -10.95 -1.66 12.26
CA LEU A 43 -11.10 -2.42 11.02
C LEU A 43 -11.72 -3.83 11.24
N ASP A 44 -11.57 -4.40 12.43
CA ASP A 44 -12.09 -5.73 12.78
C ASP A 44 -13.62 -5.82 12.93
N ARG A 45 -14.31 -4.69 13.18
CA ARG A 45 -15.76 -4.68 13.46
C ARG A 45 -16.68 -4.90 12.24
N TYR A 46 -16.16 -5.21 11.05
CA TYR A 46 -16.95 -5.43 9.84
C TYR A 46 -16.66 -6.77 9.15
N SER A 47 -17.74 -7.44 8.76
CA SER A 47 -17.78 -8.71 8.01
C SER A 47 -17.48 -8.50 6.51
N LEU A 48 -16.33 -7.87 6.19
CA LEU A 48 -15.85 -7.90 4.82
C LEU A 48 -15.55 -9.37 4.46
N LYS A 49 -16.30 -9.92 3.50
CA LYS A 49 -16.05 -11.25 2.93
C LYS A 49 -14.86 -11.17 1.96
N VAL A 50 -13.67 -10.99 2.53
CA VAL A 50 -12.38 -10.96 1.83
C VAL A 50 -11.44 -11.96 2.49
N PRO A 51 -10.81 -12.87 1.72
CA PRO A 51 -9.79 -13.78 2.26
C PRO A 51 -8.65 -12.98 2.89
N ASN A 52 -8.16 -13.44 4.04
CA ASN A 52 -6.99 -12.86 4.71
C ASN A 52 -7.06 -11.33 4.94
N LYS A 53 -8.28 -10.78 5.08
CA LYS A 53 -8.56 -9.33 5.21
C LYS A 53 -7.57 -8.59 6.12
N ASN A 54 -7.32 -9.12 7.31
CA ASN A 54 -6.46 -8.45 8.29
C ASN A 54 -5.01 -8.39 7.82
N LEU A 55 -4.49 -9.49 7.28
CA LEU A 55 -3.13 -9.54 6.73
C LEU A 55 -2.98 -8.61 5.50
N LEU A 56 -4.01 -8.53 4.66
CA LEU A 56 -4.05 -7.60 3.53
C LEU A 56 -4.01 -6.14 3.98
N ILE A 57 -4.77 -5.79 5.02
CA ILE A 57 -4.76 -4.45 5.64
C ILE A 57 -3.37 -4.13 6.21
N ASP A 58 -2.75 -5.08 6.90
CA ASP A 58 -1.45 -4.88 7.53
C ASP A 58 -0.36 -4.60 6.49
N ASN A 59 -0.40 -5.32 5.37
CA ASN A 59 0.49 -5.09 4.25
C ASN A 59 0.24 -3.71 3.61
N ILE A 60 -1.02 -3.29 3.45
CA ILE A 60 -1.32 -1.94 2.92
C ILE A 60 -0.75 -0.85 3.84
N ILE A 61 -0.93 -0.98 5.16
CA ILE A 61 -0.42 0.00 6.13
C ILE A 61 1.12 0.01 6.12
N SER A 62 1.75 -1.17 6.12
CA SER A 62 3.20 -1.30 6.04
C SER A 62 3.78 -0.65 4.78
N LEU A 63 3.14 -0.87 3.62
CA LEU A 63 3.53 -0.28 2.34
C LEU A 63 3.27 1.23 2.28
N ALA A 64 2.18 1.69 2.89
CA ALA A 64 1.85 3.11 2.99
C ALA A 64 3.01 3.89 3.62
N ASP A 65 3.47 3.42 4.78
CA ASP A 65 4.53 4.10 5.55
C ASP A 65 5.92 3.93 4.93
N SER A 66 6.22 2.74 4.39
CA SER A 66 7.59 2.40 3.97
C SER A 66 7.94 2.85 2.56
N LYS A 67 6.97 2.87 1.64
CA LYS A 67 7.20 3.15 0.20
C LYS A 67 6.26 4.18 -0.38
N ILE A 68 4.95 4.07 -0.13
CA ILE A 68 3.97 4.87 -0.88
C ILE A 68 4.04 6.35 -0.47
N ILE A 69 4.07 6.64 0.83
CA ILE A 69 4.18 8.02 1.32
C ILE A 69 5.61 8.55 1.14
N SER A 70 6.60 7.74 1.46
CA SER A 70 8.02 8.13 1.47
C SER A 70 8.63 8.30 0.07
N GLU A 71 8.29 7.42 -0.88
CA GLU A 71 8.92 7.36 -2.21
C GLU A 71 7.98 7.80 -3.33
N LEU A 72 6.67 7.54 -3.20
CA LEU A 72 5.67 7.83 -4.25
C LEU A 72 4.80 9.06 -3.96
N GLY A 73 5.10 9.81 -2.88
CA GLY A 73 4.36 11.02 -2.53
C GLY A 73 2.91 10.77 -2.09
N GLY A 74 2.59 9.55 -1.65
CA GLY A 74 1.29 9.21 -1.05
C GLY A 74 0.17 8.91 -2.05
N VAL A 75 0.47 8.79 -3.34
CA VAL A 75 -0.50 8.41 -4.39
C VAL A 75 0.00 7.18 -5.15
N VAL A 76 -0.86 6.19 -5.35
CA VAL A 76 -0.49 4.96 -6.07
C VAL A 76 -1.65 4.39 -6.88
N LYS A 77 -1.34 3.77 -8.03
CA LYS A 77 -2.33 3.00 -8.80
C LYS A 77 -2.72 1.73 -8.04
N ILE A 78 -4.00 1.34 -8.09
CA ILE A 78 -4.47 0.09 -7.44
C ILE A 78 -3.71 -1.14 -7.96
N SER A 79 -3.40 -1.18 -9.26
CA SER A 79 -2.64 -2.27 -9.88
C SER A 79 -1.19 -2.31 -9.37
N ALA A 80 -0.55 -1.15 -9.22
CA ALA A 80 0.78 -1.05 -8.64
C ALA A 80 0.77 -1.47 -7.16
N LEU A 81 -0.23 -1.05 -6.39
CA LEU A 81 -0.39 -1.48 -5.00
C LEU A 81 -0.59 -2.99 -4.87
N TYR A 82 -1.42 -3.58 -5.74
CA TYR A 82 -1.59 -5.03 -5.81
C TYR A 82 -0.24 -5.74 -6.01
N ASN A 83 0.54 -5.28 -6.98
CA ASN A 83 1.85 -5.85 -7.28
C ASN A 83 2.83 -5.66 -6.10
N LEU A 84 2.81 -4.49 -5.44
CA LEU A 84 3.64 -4.24 -4.26
C LEU A 84 3.33 -5.22 -3.13
N ILE A 85 2.04 -5.48 -2.86
CA ILE A 85 1.62 -6.44 -1.84
C ILE A 85 2.04 -7.86 -2.22
N LYS A 86 1.82 -8.27 -3.48
CA LYS A 86 2.24 -9.59 -3.98
C LYS A 86 3.76 -9.78 -3.98
N ASN A 87 4.53 -8.71 -4.14
CA ASN A 87 5.99 -8.76 -4.04
C ASN A 87 6.48 -8.88 -2.59
N GLU A 88 5.72 -8.41 -1.60
CA GLU A 88 6.05 -8.56 -0.18
C GLU A 88 5.54 -9.88 0.40
N ASP A 89 4.40 -10.37 -0.08
CA ASP A 89 3.80 -11.66 0.29
C ASP A 89 3.14 -12.32 -0.93
N ASP A 90 3.93 -13.14 -1.63
CA ASP A 90 3.53 -13.85 -2.85
C ASP A 90 2.47 -14.94 -2.59
N LYS A 91 2.37 -15.40 -1.35
CA LYS A 91 1.45 -16.45 -0.90
C LYS A 91 0.11 -15.90 -0.39
N LEU A 92 0.01 -14.59 -0.19
CA LEU A 92 -1.23 -13.98 0.24
C LEU A 92 -2.29 -14.15 -0.86
N ASP A 93 -3.30 -14.97 -0.59
CA ASP A 93 -4.40 -15.18 -1.54
C ASP A 93 -5.44 -14.05 -1.42
N PHE A 94 -5.57 -13.26 -2.48
CA PHE A 94 -6.55 -12.19 -2.68
C PHE A 94 -6.55 -11.74 -4.15
N THR A 95 -7.67 -11.20 -4.61
CA THR A 95 -7.83 -10.62 -5.95
C THR A 95 -7.72 -9.09 -5.94
N ILE A 96 -7.61 -8.48 -7.13
CA ILE A 96 -7.65 -7.01 -7.24
C ILE A 96 -9.00 -6.43 -6.79
N ASP A 97 -10.10 -7.18 -6.97
CA ASP A 97 -11.43 -6.79 -6.48
C ASP A 97 -11.50 -6.83 -4.95
N ASP A 98 -10.81 -7.79 -4.33
CA ASP A 98 -10.70 -7.86 -2.87
C ASP A 98 -9.90 -6.69 -2.31
N LEU A 99 -8.80 -6.33 -2.98
CA LEU A 99 -8.04 -5.12 -2.67
C LEU A 99 -8.93 -3.88 -2.77
N ASP A 100 -9.72 -3.76 -3.84
CA ASP A 100 -10.63 -2.63 -4.02
C ASP A 100 -11.68 -2.54 -2.89
N LYS A 101 -12.27 -3.67 -2.50
CA LYS A 101 -13.21 -3.72 -1.37
C LYS A 101 -12.55 -3.24 -0.07
N VAL A 102 -11.32 -3.71 0.20
CA VAL A 102 -10.56 -3.31 1.39
C VAL A 102 -10.20 -1.82 1.36
N LEU A 103 -9.77 -1.29 0.21
CA LEU A 103 -9.46 0.14 0.07
C LEU A 103 -10.70 1.02 0.24
N LYS A 104 -11.82 0.66 -0.40
CA LYS A 104 -13.11 1.35 -0.19
C LYS A 104 -13.51 1.34 1.29
N TYR A 105 -13.24 0.24 1.99
CA TYR A 105 -13.46 0.15 3.43
C TYR A 105 -12.53 1.07 4.22
N MET A 106 -11.23 1.06 3.92
CA MET A 106 -10.24 1.94 4.56
C MET A 106 -10.56 3.43 4.33
N LYS A 107 -11.01 3.81 3.13
CA LYS A 107 -11.51 5.16 2.83
C LYS A 107 -12.68 5.55 3.72
N LYS A 108 -13.70 4.69 3.85
CA LYS A 108 -14.85 4.93 4.74
C LYS A 108 -14.45 5.08 6.21
N LYS A 109 -13.31 4.52 6.60
CA LYS A 109 -12.76 4.63 7.95
C LYS A 109 -11.78 5.80 8.13
N GLY A 110 -11.54 6.59 7.08
CA GLY A 110 -10.67 7.76 7.13
C GLY A 110 -9.17 7.44 7.07
N PHE A 111 -8.79 6.22 6.70
CA PHE A 111 -7.38 5.83 6.55
C PHE A 111 -6.77 6.27 5.23
N LEU A 112 -7.62 6.40 4.21
CA LEU A 112 -7.24 6.91 2.90
C LEU A 112 -7.89 8.28 2.78
N SER A 113 -7.15 9.22 2.21
CA SER A 113 -7.72 10.51 1.86
C SER A 113 -8.78 10.35 0.78
N ASP A 114 -8.45 9.64 -0.31
CA ASP A 114 -9.37 9.48 -1.42
C ASP A 114 -9.07 8.24 -2.29
N ILE A 115 -10.04 7.87 -3.12
CA ILE A 115 -9.89 6.93 -4.23
C ILE A 115 -10.51 7.63 -5.44
N GLU A 116 -9.66 8.02 -6.40
CA GLU A 116 -10.03 8.76 -7.61
C GLU A 116 -9.90 7.84 -8.82
N GLU A 117 -10.77 8.02 -9.80
CA GLU A 117 -10.72 7.31 -11.07
C GLU A 117 -10.50 8.32 -12.20
N ILE A 118 -9.42 8.15 -12.95
CA ILE A 118 -9.02 9.03 -14.05
C ILE A 118 -8.81 8.16 -15.28
N GLU A 119 -9.66 8.31 -16.30
CA GLU A 119 -9.56 7.60 -17.59
C GLU A 119 -9.25 6.09 -17.46
N ASN A 120 -10.01 5.38 -16.61
CA ASN A 120 -9.87 3.95 -16.26
C ASN A 120 -8.67 3.59 -15.35
N LEU A 121 -7.91 4.58 -14.87
CA LEU A 121 -6.90 4.39 -13.84
C LEU A 121 -7.49 4.68 -12.47
N LYS A 122 -7.45 3.68 -11.60
CA LYS A 122 -7.88 3.83 -10.21
C LYS A 122 -6.71 4.16 -9.31
N LEU A 123 -6.73 5.36 -8.76
CA LEU A 123 -5.70 5.91 -7.89
C LEU A 123 -6.15 5.89 -6.43
N VAL A 124 -5.23 5.54 -5.54
CA VAL A 124 -5.41 5.54 -4.10
C VAL A 124 -4.56 6.64 -3.52
N LYS A 125 -5.18 7.56 -2.78
CA LYS A 125 -4.50 8.66 -2.09
C LYS A 125 -4.47 8.38 -0.59
N PHE A 126 -3.26 8.24 -0.05
CA PHE A 126 -3.02 8.03 1.38
C PHE A 126 -2.92 9.34 2.15
N ILE A 127 -2.50 10.41 1.48
CA ILE A 127 -2.43 11.77 2.03
C ILE A 127 -3.42 12.70 1.32
N PRO A 128 -3.92 13.75 1.99
CA PRO A 128 -4.75 14.77 1.37
C PRO A 128 -3.92 15.60 0.39
N LEU A 129 -3.87 15.15 -0.85
CA LEU A 129 -3.23 15.83 -1.97
C LEU A 129 -4.28 16.15 -3.04
N GLU A 130 -4.50 17.44 -3.26
CA GLU A 130 -5.19 17.90 -4.45
C GLU A 130 -4.20 17.83 -5.62
N LEU A 131 -4.44 16.91 -6.55
CA LEU A 131 -3.68 16.88 -7.80
C LEU A 131 -4.11 18.11 -8.62
N SER A 132 -3.18 19.04 -8.84
CA SER A 132 -3.42 20.16 -9.74
C SER A 132 -3.56 19.69 -11.20
N SER A 133 -3.93 20.59 -12.10
CA SER A 133 -4.17 20.24 -13.51
C SER A 133 -2.97 19.53 -14.16
N ASP A 134 -1.75 19.95 -13.81
CA ASP A 134 -0.53 19.46 -14.45
C ASP A 134 -0.20 18.00 -14.05
N PRO A 135 -0.09 17.64 -12.76
CA PRO A 135 0.05 16.25 -12.33
C PRO A 135 -1.05 15.31 -12.85
N LYS A 136 -2.28 15.79 -13.02
CA LYS A 136 -3.37 15.00 -13.62
C LYS A 136 -3.08 14.66 -15.08
N LEU A 137 -2.75 15.66 -15.89
CA LEU A 137 -2.38 15.49 -17.30
C LEU A 137 -1.14 14.58 -17.46
N LEU A 138 -0.17 14.68 -16.56
CA LEU A 138 0.97 13.78 -16.52
C LEU A 138 0.52 12.33 -16.25
N LEU A 139 -0.29 12.10 -15.21
CA LEU A 139 -0.77 10.77 -14.86
C LEU A 139 -1.65 10.14 -15.95
N GLU A 140 -2.47 10.94 -16.62
CA GLU A 140 -3.25 10.56 -17.81
C GLU A 140 -2.31 10.15 -18.95
N SER A 141 -1.32 10.97 -19.27
CA SER A 141 -0.39 10.72 -20.38
C SER A 141 0.51 9.48 -20.21
N ILE A 142 0.84 9.13 -18.96
CA ILE A 142 1.65 7.95 -18.60
C ILE A 142 0.84 6.65 -18.70
N GLY A 143 -0.50 6.73 -18.64
CA GLY A 143 -1.40 5.61 -18.94
C GLY A 143 -1.07 4.31 -18.19
N ILE A 144 -1.17 3.17 -18.90
CA ILE A 144 -0.96 1.82 -18.35
C ILE A 144 0.54 1.45 -18.30
N GLU A 145 1.37 2.00 -19.19
CA GLU A 145 2.79 1.63 -19.32
C GLU A 145 3.62 2.01 -18.09
N GLY A 146 3.16 3.00 -17.32
CA GLY A 146 3.70 3.29 -15.98
C GLY A 146 5.06 4.00 -15.96
N VAL A 147 5.65 4.24 -17.13
CA VAL A 147 6.86 5.02 -17.34
C VAL A 147 6.69 5.85 -18.62
N GLU A 148 7.16 7.09 -18.59
CA GLU A 148 7.15 7.99 -19.74
C GLU A 148 8.42 8.83 -19.74
N THR A 149 8.96 9.14 -20.92
CA THR A 149 10.17 9.98 -21.03
C THR A 149 9.82 11.45 -21.11
N LYS A 150 10.77 12.31 -20.73
CA LYS A 150 10.63 13.76 -20.84
C LYS A 150 10.28 14.19 -22.27
N GLU A 151 10.93 13.62 -23.28
CA GLU A 151 10.64 13.98 -24.68
C GLU A 151 9.24 13.58 -25.10
N ASN A 152 8.74 12.44 -24.63
CA ASN A 152 7.40 11.97 -24.95
C ASN A 152 6.33 12.81 -24.26
N LEU A 153 6.54 13.24 -23.01
CA LEU A 153 5.63 14.14 -22.30
C LEU A 153 5.55 15.51 -23.00
N ILE A 154 6.69 16.09 -23.39
CA ILE A 154 6.75 17.34 -24.16
C ILE A 154 5.92 17.22 -25.44
N LYS A 155 6.06 16.11 -26.17
CA LYS A 155 5.33 15.87 -27.42
C LYS A 155 3.83 15.62 -27.20
N LYS A 156 3.46 14.80 -26.21
CA LYS A 156 2.06 14.42 -25.93
C LYS A 156 1.25 15.59 -25.36
N LEU A 157 1.83 16.32 -24.42
CA LEU A 157 1.14 17.41 -23.70
C LEU A 157 1.39 18.79 -24.33
N ASN A 158 2.27 18.86 -25.34
CA ASN A 158 2.70 20.11 -25.98
C ASN A 158 3.21 21.14 -24.96
N TRP A 159 3.95 20.66 -23.95
CA TRP A 159 4.51 21.50 -22.88
C TRP A 159 5.94 21.94 -23.20
N PRO A 160 6.34 23.16 -22.79
CA PRO A 160 7.73 23.58 -22.94
C PRO A 160 8.64 22.72 -22.05
N GLU A 161 9.88 22.52 -22.49
CA GLU A 161 10.86 21.71 -21.75
C GLU A 161 11.11 22.22 -20.32
N SER A 162 10.94 23.52 -20.09
CA SER A 162 11.07 24.13 -18.76
C SER A 162 9.93 23.77 -17.79
N ARG A 163 8.85 23.17 -18.26
CA ARG A 163 7.66 22.80 -17.47
C ARG A 163 7.60 21.30 -17.13
N VAL A 164 8.29 20.44 -17.87
CA VAL A 164 8.38 18.98 -17.68
C VAL A 164 9.63 18.63 -16.89
#